data_AF-A0A537C4R2-F1
#
_entry.id   AF-A0A537C4R2-F1
#
_cell.length_a   1.000
_cell.length_b   1.000
_cell.length_c   1.000
_cell.angle_alpha   90.00
_cell.angle_beta   90.00
_cell.angle_gamma   90.00
#
_symmetry.space_group_name_H-M   'P 1'
#
loop_
_entity.id
_entity.type
_entity.pdbx_description
1 polymer ?
#
loop_
_entity_poly.entity_id
_entity_poly.type
_entity_poly.pdbx_seq_one_letter_code
_entity_poly.pdbx_strand_id
1 'polypeptide(L)'
;MSRSAVLLSLLVVSLLALPHFAGAYAISVATLILYFAYTGQAWNVMMGFAGQLSLGHSLYVGVGAYAAGALFFHYGIGPWAGLWVAILLCVLLG
;
A
#
# COMPACT_ATOMS: atom_id res chain seq x y z
N MET A 1 34.58 -13.11 -3.62
CA MET A 1 33.13 -12.95 -3.35
C MET A 1 32.83 -11.46 -3.31
N SER A 2 31.77 -10.99 -3.97
CA SER A 2 31.40 -9.57 -3.89
C SER A 2 31.04 -9.21 -2.44
N ARG A 3 31.35 -7.98 -2.00
CA ARG A 3 31.05 -7.51 -0.64
C ARG A 3 29.56 -7.69 -0.29
N SER A 4 28.68 -7.51 -1.27
CA SER A 4 27.24 -7.73 -1.15
C SER A 4 26.87 -9.19 -0.88
N ALA A 5 27.51 -10.15 -1.57
CA ALA A 5 27.23 -11.57 -1.36
C ALA A 5 27.58 -12.00 0.07
N VAL A 6 28.69 -11.49 0.62
CA VAL A 6 29.12 -11.77 2.00
C VAL A 6 28.11 -11.21 3.00
N LEU A 7 27.65 -9.96 2.81
CA LEU A 7 26.65 -9.34 3.69
C LEU A 7 25.32 -10.09 3.67
N LEU A 8 24.85 -10.50 2.48
CA LEU A 8 23.60 -11.26 2.33
C LEU A 8 23.71 -12.64 2.99
N SER A 9 24.83 -13.35 2.80
CA SER A 9 25.05 -14.63 3.47
C SER A 9 25.04 -14.50 5.00
N LEU A 10 25.62 -13.42 5.52
CA LEU A 10 25.70 -13.17 6.96
C LEU A 10 24.31 -12.89 7.55
N LEU A 11 23.47 -12.14 6.82
CA LEU A 11 22.09 -11.88 7.19
C LEU A 11 21.21 -13.14 7.19
N VAL A 12 21.39 -14.03 6.20
CA VAL A 12 20.66 -15.31 6.16
C VAL A 12 21.04 -16.18 7.36
N VAL A 13 22.33 -16.30 7.65
CA VAL A 13 22.82 -17.08 8.79
C VAL A 13 22.30 -16.50 10.11
N SER A 14 22.27 -15.17 10.27
CA SER A 14 21.75 -14.56 11.51
C SER A 14 20.25 -14.81 11.69
N LEU A 15 19.45 -14.73 10.63
CA LEU A 15 18.00 -15.00 10.67
C LEU A 15 17.69 -16.46 10.99
N LEU A 16 18.49 -17.40 10.48
CA LEU A 16 18.34 -18.84 10.79
C LEU A 16 18.75 -19.18 12.23
N ALA A 17 19.74 -18.48 12.77
CA ALA A 17 20.17 -18.64 14.16
C ALA A 17 19.20 -17.97 15.16
N LEU A 18 18.50 -16.91 14.75
CA LEU A 18 17.58 -16.12 15.55
C LEU A 18 16.58 -16.95 16.39
N PRO A 19 15.84 -17.94 15.85
CA PRO A 19 14.88 -18.73 16.63
C PRO A 19 15.50 -19.60 17.72
N HIS A 20 16.80 -19.89 17.68
CA HIS A 20 17.47 -20.66 18.74
C HIS A 20 17.79 -19.82 19.98
N PHE A 21 17.87 -18.50 19.85
CA PHE A 21 18.28 -17.60 20.94
C PHE A 21 17.18 -16.61 21.38
N ALA A 22 16.13 -16.44 20.56
CA ALA A 22 15.08 -15.45 20.81
C ALA A 22 13.80 -16.06 21.37
N GLY A 23 13.11 -15.32 22.24
CA GLY A 23 11.80 -15.70 22.75
C GLY A 23 10.68 -15.56 21.71
N ALA A 24 9.54 -16.21 21.97
CA ALA A 24 8.39 -16.26 21.05
C ALA A 24 7.93 -14.88 20.53
N TYR A 25 7.98 -13.84 21.37
CA TYR A 25 7.64 -12.47 20.95
C TYR A 25 8.56 -11.94 19.85
N ALA A 26 9.88 -12.07 20.03
CA ALA A 26 10.86 -11.58 19.08
C ALA A 26 10.79 -12.35 17.75
N ILE A 27 10.49 -13.65 17.80
CA ILE A 27 10.23 -14.46 16.60
C ILE A 27 9.01 -13.94 15.85
N SER A 28 7.88 -13.73 16.54
CA SER A 28 6.66 -13.19 15.92
C SER A 28 6.89 -11.82 15.26
N VAL A 29 7.61 -10.92 15.93
CA VAL A 29 7.94 -9.60 15.38
C VAL A 29 8.87 -9.75 14.16
N ALA A 30 9.89 -10.60 14.22
CA ALA A 30 10.78 -10.84 13.09
C ALA A 30 10.03 -11.42 11.88
N THR A 31 9.11 -12.37 12.10
CA THR A 31 8.23 -12.89 11.05
C THR A 31 7.36 -11.79 10.45
N LEU A 32 6.80 -10.91 11.29
CA LEU A 32 5.98 -9.79 10.83
C LEU A 32 6.78 -8.81 9.98
N ILE A 33 8.01 -8.50 10.38
CA ILE A 33 8.93 -7.66 9.61
C ILE A 33 9.22 -8.27 8.23
N LEU A 34 9.57 -9.56 8.18
CA LEU A 34 9.84 -10.26 6.93
C LEU A 34 8.59 -10.34 6.04
N TYR A 35 7.42 -10.55 6.63
CA TYR A 35 6.15 -10.55 5.92
C TYR A 35 5.84 -9.19 5.29
N PHE A 36 6.04 -8.09 6.02
CA PHE A 36 5.86 -6.74 5.48
C PHE A 36 6.91 -6.39 4.41
N ALA A 37 8.16 -6.84 4.58
CA ALA A 37 9.19 -6.66 3.57
C ALA A 37 8.85 -7.42 2.27
N TYR A 38 8.39 -8.67 2.38
CA TYR A 38 7.95 -9.49 1.25
C TYR A 38 6.75 -8.88 0.54
N THR A 39 5.70 -8.52 1.28
CA THR A 39 4.48 -7.93 0.70
C THR A 39 4.78 -6.57 0.06
N GLY A 40 5.65 -5.75 0.66
CA GLY A 40 6.13 -4.51 0.06
C GLY A 40 6.89 -4.73 -1.25
N GLN A 41 7.75 -5.74 -1.33
CA GLN A 41 8.44 -6.09 -2.58
C GLN A 41 7.47 -6.65 -3.63
N ALA A 42 6.53 -7.51 -3.23
CA ALA A 42 5.48 -8.00 -4.12
C ALA A 42 4.66 -6.83 -4.70
N TRP A 43 4.31 -5.84 -3.87
CA TRP A 43 3.64 -4.62 -4.31
C TRP A 43 4.49 -3.81 -5.29
N ASN A 44 5.78 -3.64 -5.03
CA ASN A 44 6.71 -2.96 -5.93
C ASN A 44 6.83 -3.68 -7.29
N VAL A 45 6.80 -5.01 -7.30
CA VAL A 45 6.77 -5.80 -8.54
C VAL A 45 5.44 -5.59 -9.28
N MET A 46 4.31 -5.69 -8.59
CA MET A 46 2.98 -5.58 -9.18
C MET A 46 2.66 -4.19 -9.73
N MET A 47 2.95 -3.13 -8.95
CA MET A 47 2.63 -1.75 -9.31
C MET A 47 3.79 -1.01 -10.00
N GLY A 48 5.03 -1.29 -9.62
CA GLY A 48 6.21 -0.61 -10.16
C GLY A 48 6.67 -1.22 -11.48
N PHE A 49 7.04 -2.51 -11.47
CA PHE A 49 7.63 -3.17 -12.65
C PHE A 49 6.59 -3.67 -13.65
N ALA A 50 5.54 -4.34 -13.18
CA ALA A 50 4.53 -4.94 -14.05
C ALA A 50 3.47 -3.92 -14.50
N GLY A 51 3.27 -2.83 -13.73
CA GLY A 51 2.28 -1.80 -14.02
C GLY A 51 0.84 -2.34 -14.16
N GLN A 52 0.54 -3.49 -13.54
CA GLN A 52 -0.69 -4.25 -13.83
C GLN A 52 -1.94 -3.65 -13.16
N LEU A 53 -1.77 -2.84 -12.12
CA LEU A 53 -2.87 -2.33 -11.29
C LEU A 53 -3.10 -0.84 -11.54
N SER A 54 -4.20 -0.49 -12.19
CA SER A 54 -4.64 0.91 -12.36
C SER A 54 -5.41 1.37 -11.12
N LEU A 55 -4.75 2.07 -10.21
CA LEU A 55 -5.41 2.67 -9.04
C LEU A 55 -6.24 3.92 -9.37
N GLY A 56 -6.01 4.54 -10.53
CA GLY A 56 -6.71 5.76 -10.94
C GLY A 56 -8.22 5.57 -11.03
N HIS A 57 -8.68 4.48 -11.66
CA HIS A 57 -10.11 4.25 -11.83
C HIS A 57 -10.84 4.10 -10.48
N SER A 58 -10.29 3.30 -9.56
CA SER A 58 -10.84 3.18 -8.20
C SER A 58 -10.77 4.48 -7.41
N LEU A 59 -9.72 5.29 -7.62
CA LEU A 59 -9.56 6.58 -6.95
C LEU A 59 -10.63 7.58 -7.41
N TYR A 60 -10.86 7.74 -8.72
CA TYR A 60 -11.89 8.67 -9.20
C TYR A 60 -13.30 8.22 -8.82
N VAL A 61 -13.59 6.92 -8.86
CA VAL A 61 -14.89 6.39 -8.40
C VAL A 61 -15.07 6.69 -6.91
N GLY A 62 -14.07 6.42 -6.08
CA GLY A 62 -14.11 6.69 -4.65
C GLY A 62 -14.28 8.17 -4.33
N VAL A 63 -13.47 9.04 -4.92
CA VAL A 63 -13.53 10.49 -4.71
C VAL A 63 -14.86 11.06 -5.19
N GLY A 64 -15.30 10.68 -6.39
CA GLY A 64 -16.55 11.19 -6.95
C GLY A 64 -17.77 10.78 -6.12
N ALA A 65 -17.84 9.50 -5.73
CA ALA A 65 -18.93 8.99 -4.90
C ALA A 65 -18.93 9.63 -3.50
N TYR A 66 -17.76 9.75 -2.86
CA TYR A 66 -17.66 10.35 -1.53
C TYR A 66 -17.98 11.84 -1.55
N ALA A 67 -17.45 12.60 -2.52
CA ALA A 67 -17.74 14.02 -2.63
C ALA A 67 -19.22 14.30 -2.87
N ALA A 68 -19.86 13.58 -3.80
CA ALA A 68 -21.29 13.72 -4.07
C ALA A 68 -22.15 13.31 -2.86
N GLY A 69 -21.81 12.20 -2.19
CA GLY A 69 -22.49 11.74 -0.99
C GLY A 69 -22.35 12.70 0.19
N ALA A 70 -21.15 13.24 0.41
CA ALA A 70 -20.89 14.22 1.47
C ALA A 70 -21.64 15.53 1.23
N LEU A 71 -21.69 16.01 -0.03
CA LEU A 71 -22.47 17.21 -0.38
C LEU A 71 -23.97 17.03 -0.12
N PHE A 72 -24.50 15.86 -0.43
CA PHE A 72 -25.89 15.54 -0.16
C PHE A 72 -26.16 15.43 1.36
N PHE A 73 -25.32 14.69 2.09
CA PHE A 73 -25.51 14.43 3.51
C PHE A 73 -25.35 15.67 4.39
N HIS A 74 -24.35 16.52 4.11
CA HIS A 74 -24.06 17.69 4.95
C HIS A 74 -24.78 18.96 4.50
N TYR A 75 -25.00 19.14 3.20
CA TYR A 75 -25.52 20.40 2.65
C TYR A 75 -26.86 20.26 1.93
N GLY A 76 -27.43 19.04 1.86
CA GLY A 76 -28.68 18.78 1.13
C GLY A 76 -28.57 19.04 -0.37
N ILE A 77 -27.35 19.16 -0.91
CA ILE A 77 -27.13 19.48 -2.32
C ILE A 77 -27.50 18.25 -3.15
N GLY A 78 -28.45 18.43 -4.06
CA GLY A 78 -28.94 17.34 -4.90
C GLY A 78 -27.84 16.69 -5.77
N PRO A 79 -28.01 15.42 -6.17
CA PRO A 79 -26.97 14.63 -6.86
C PRO A 79 -26.42 15.31 -8.10
N TRP A 80 -27.26 16.02 -8.85
CA TRP A 80 -26.88 16.71 -10.10
C TRP A 80 -25.96 17.91 -9.86
N ALA A 81 -26.15 18.66 -8.78
CA ALA A 81 -25.27 19.77 -8.42
C ALA A 81 -23.98 19.25 -7.76
N GLY A 82 -24.08 18.21 -6.92
CA GLY A 82 -22.92 17.55 -6.32
C GLY A 82 -22.00 16.90 -7.36
N LEU A 83 -22.55 16.42 -8.48
CA LEU A 83 -21.79 15.83 -9.58
C LEU A 83 -20.78 16.80 -10.19
N TRP A 84 -21.12 18.08 -10.37
CA TRP A 84 -20.18 19.07 -10.89
C TRP A 84 -19.00 19.31 -9.96
N VAL A 85 -19.26 19.36 -8.65
CA VAL A 85 -18.21 19.51 -7.63
C VAL A 85 -17.33 18.26 -7.58
N ALA A 86 -17.93 17.07 -7.67
CA ALA A 86 -17.21 15.80 -7.72
C ALA A 86 -16.32 15.67 -8.97
N ILE A 87 -16.79 16.10 -10.14
CA ILE A 87 -15.98 16.16 -11.38
C ILE A 87 -14.79 17.11 -11.17
N LEU A 88 -15.03 18.30 -10.64
CA LEU A 88 -13.98 19.30 -10.43
C LEU A 88 -12.90 18.77 -9.46
N LEU A 89 -13.30 18.05 -8.42
CA LEU A 89 -12.38 17.37 -7.50
C LEU A 89 -11.58 16.25 -8.18
N CYS A 90 -12.21 15.43 -9.03
CA CYS A 90 -11.50 14.39 -9.77
C CYS A 90 -10.46 14.99 -10.73
N VAL A 91 -10.80 16.07 -11.43
CA VAL A 91 -9.88 16.79 -12.34
C VAL A 91 -8.71 17.41 -11.57
N LEU A 92 -8.94 17.99 -10.40
CA LEU A 92 -7.87 18.56 -9.57
C LEU A 92 -6.90 17.51 -9.04
N LEU A 93 -7.35 16.26 -8.86
CA LEU A 93 -6.52 15.17 -8.40
C LEU A 93 -5.66 14.53 -9.51
N GLY A 94 -5.88 14.93 -10.77
CA GLY A 94 -5.10 14.52 -11.94
C GLY A 94 -5.63 13.24 -12.54
#